data_AF-A0A3Q9VYZ6-F1
#
_entry.id   AF-A0A3Q9VYZ6-F1
#
_cell.length_a   1.000
_cell.length_b   1.000
_cell.length_c   1.000
_cell.angle_alpha   90.00
_cell.angle_beta   90.00
_cell.angle_gamma   90.00
#
_symmetry.space_group_name_H-M   'P 1'
#
loop_
_entity.id
_entity.type
_entity.pdbx_description
1 polymer ?
#
loop_
_entity_poly.entity_id
_entity_poly.type
_entity_poly.pdbx_seq_one_letter_code
_entity_poly.pdbx_strand_id
1 'polypeptide(L)'
;MNSIDFENLVNNEFKFLENKYGFSCVSSSLEAVRYESSDIFVAIRYDASRSYELGVEIGQLKAPFNGQERPFSLNEVLRLHKLKEAGIHSAVQASSHEAVANCLTKMASQLSQYGSDLLSNDVFAYKRLSVQREKECNDYELQTKLLHIRSDAQTAWKNKDYKQVIALFEPAKDELSDAELKKLNYAQKKIGTQ
;
A
#
# COMPACT_ATOMS: atom_id res chain seq x y z
N MET A 1 -20.41 -19.97 -17.32
CA MET A 1 -19.22 -19.68 -16.50
C MET A 1 -19.53 -20.17 -15.10
N ASN A 2 -18.69 -21.03 -14.52
CA ASN A 2 -18.86 -21.44 -13.12
C ASN A 2 -18.63 -20.19 -12.25
N SER A 3 -19.64 -19.80 -11.49
CA SER A 3 -19.50 -18.74 -10.49
C SER A 3 -18.44 -19.18 -9.48
N ILE A 4 -17.46 -18.31 -9.20
CA ILE A 4 -16.50 -18.57 -8.13
C ILE A 4 -17.25 -18.49 -6.81
N ASP A 5 -17.16 -19.55 -6.00
CA ASP A 5 -17.82 -19.63 -4.69
C ASP A 5 -16.95 -18.92 -3.63
N PHE A 6 -16.82 -17.61 -3.80
CA PHE A 6 -15.89 -16.79 -3.04
C PHE A 6 -16.16 -16.83 -1.54
N GLU A 7 -17.44 -16.70 -1.16
CA GLU A 7 -17.88 -16.74 0.23
C GLU A 7 -17.42 -18.02 0.94
N ASN A 8 -17.70 -19.19 0.35
CA ASN A 8 -17.34 -20.46 0.98
C ASN A 8 -15.82 -20.65 1.05
N LEU A 9 -15.08 -20.21 0.03
CA LEU A 9 -13.62 -20.23 0.07
C LEU A 9 -13.08 -19.36 1.22
N VAL A 10 -13.58 -18.14 1.38
CA VAL A 10 -13.15 -17.26 2.49
C VAL A 10 -13.52 -17.86 3.84
N ASN A 11 -14.75 -18.34 4.01
CA ASN A 11 -15.21 -18.93 5.26
C ASN A 11 -14.37 -20.14 5.71
N ASN A 12 -13.89 -20.93 4.76
CA ASN A 12 -13.02 -22.07 5.04
C ASN A 12 -11.60 -21.62 5.40
N GLU A 13 -10.97 -20.78 4.57
CA GLU A 13 -9.56 -20.40 4.75
C GLU A 13 -9.36 -19.46 5.96
N PHE A 14 -10.35 -18.60 6.26
CA PHE A 14 -10.29 -17.61 7.34
C PHE A 14 -10.99 -18.07 8.62
N LYS A 15 -11.39 -19.34 8.73
CA LYS A 15 -12.06 -19.89 9.92
C LYS A 15 -11.26 -19.72 11.22
N PHE A 16 -9.95 -19.58 11.10
CA PHE A 16 -9.07 -19.29 12.23
C PHE A 16 -9.40 -17.98 12.95
N LEU A 17 -10.01 -17.00 12.28
CA LEU A 17 -10.44 -15.74 12.89
C LEU A 17 -11.48 -15.99 13.99
N GLU A 18 -12.47 -16.85 13.70
CA GLU A 18 -13.48 -17.27 14.66
C GLU A 18 -12.84 -18.14 15.76
N ASN A 19 -12.14 -19.21 15.34
CA ASN A 19 -11.67 -20.25 16.25
C ASN A 19 -10.59 -19.79 17.23
N LYS A 20 -9.71 -18.87 16.81
CA LYS A 20 -8.55 -18.44 17.60
C LYS A 20 -8.68 -17.03 18.18
N TYR A 21 -9.37 -16.13 17.48
CA TYR A 21 -9.40 -14.71 17.84
C TYR A 21 -10.81 -14.22 18.23
N GLY A 22 -11.83 -15.09 18.21
CA GLY A 22 -13.18 -14.75 18.66
C GLY A 22 -13.92 -13.77 17.75
N PHE A 23 -13.54 -13.69 16.48
CA PHE A 23 -14.28 -12.90 15.50
C PHE A 23 -15.60 -13.57 15.13
N SER A 24 -16.53 -12.80 14.59
CA SER A 24 -17.77 -13.30 13.96
C SER A 24 -17.90 -12.74 12.55
N CYS A 25 -18.39 -13.53 11.60
CA CYS A 25 -18.72 -13.05 10.27
C CYS A 25 -19.98 -12.16 10.37
N VAL A 26 -19.84 -10.87 10.07
CA VAL A 26 -20.94 -9.88 10.17
C VAL A 26 -21.57 -9.56 8.82
N SER A 27 -20.86 -9.81 7.72
CA SER A 27 -21.39 -9.66 6.38
C SER A 27 -20.66 -10.57 5.41
N SER A 28 -21.40 -11.16 4.48
CA SER A 28 -20.87 -12.07 3.47
C SER A 28 -21.61 -11.87 2.14
N SER A 29 -20.87 -11.83 1.05
CA SER A 29 -21.37 -11.65 -0.32
C SER A 29 -20.39 -12.26 -1.33
N LEU A 30 -20.78 -12.27 -2.61
CA LEU A 30 -19.95 -12.82 -3.69
C LEU A 30 -18.62 -12.09 -3.92
N GLU A 31 -18.47 -10.86 -3.42
CA GLU A 31 -17.29 -10.00 -3.64
C GLU A 31 -16.64 -9.54 -2.34
N ALA A 32 -17.28 -9.75 -1.19
CA ALA A 32 -16.76 -9.29 0.09
C ALA A 32 -17.26 -10.13 1.26
N VAL A 33 -16.35 -10.44 2.17
CA VAL A 33 -16.64 -11.06 3.47
C VAL A 33 -15.97 -10.23 4.56
N ARG A 34 -16.69 -9.99 5.66
CA ARG A 34 -16.20 -9.20 6.79
C ARG A 34 -16.40 -9.92 8.11
N TYR A 35 -15.33 -9.98 8.88
CA TYR A 35 -15.29 -10.48 10.23
C TYR A 35 -15.05 -9.33 11.20
N GLU A 36 -15.69 -9.37 12.36
CA GLU A 36 -15.50 -8.39 13.43
C GLU A 36 -15.33 -9.07 14.79
N SER A 37 -14.52 -8.45 15.65
CA SER A 37 -14.50 -8.66 17.09
C SER A 37 -15.07 -7.41 17.80
N SER A 38 -14.85 -7.25 19.11
CA SER A 38 -15.27 -6.05 19.84
C SER A 38 -14.61 -4.76 19.32
N ASP A 39 -13.38 -4.86 18.82
CA ASP A 39 -12.52 -3.71 18.55
C ASP A 39 -11.87 -3.74 17.15
N ILE A 40 -11.88 -4.87 16.45
CA ILE A 40 -11.15 -5.08 15.20
C ILE A 40 -12.09 -5.60 14.13
N PHE A 41 -11.84 -5.23 12.88
CA PHE A 41 -12.41 -5.89 11.71
C PHE A 41 -11.33 -6.49 10.83
N VAL A 42 -11.69 -7.53 10.10
CA VAL A 42 -10.96 -8.08 8.96
C VAL A 42 -11.92 -8.14 7.78
N ALA A 43 -11.56 -7.54 6.65
CA ALA A 43 -12.35 -7.55 5.43
C ALA A 43 -11.55 -8.21 4.30
N ILE A 44 -12.17 -9.16 3.61
CA ILE A 44 -11.62 -9.83 2.43
C ILE A 44 -12.48 -9.40 1.25
N ARG A 45 -11.86 -8.87 0.19
CA ARG A 45 -12.54 -8.32 -0.99
C ARG A 45 -12.00 -8.93 -2.27
N TYR A 46 -12.88 -9.14 -3.23
CA TYR A 46 -12.58 -9.64 -4.55
C TYR A 46 -13.36 -8.87 -5.61
N ASP A 47 -12.66 -8.18 -6.51
CA ASP A 47 -13.28 -7.52 -7.66
C ASP A 47 -13.37 -8.50 -8.83
N ALA A 48 -14.42 -9.31 -8.86
CA ALA A 48 -14.64 -10.30 -9.91
C ALA A 48 -14.97 -9.71 -11.29
N SER A 49 -15.26 -8.41 -11.36
CA SER A 49 -15.90 -7.79 -12.53
C SER A 49 -14.97 -6.88 -13.34
N ARG A 50 -13.96 -6.27 -12.72
CA ARG A 50 -13.06 -5.31 -13.39
C ARG A 50 -11.61 -5.69 -13.30
N SER A 51 -11.06 -5.81 -12.10
CA SER A 51 -9.61 -5.96 -11.91
C SER A 51 -9.17 -7.38 -11.57
N TYR A 52 -10.10 -8.26 -11.16
CA TYR A 52 -9.82 -9.58 -10.59
C TYR A 52 -8.94 -9.52 -9.34
N GLU A 53 -8.86 -8.37 -8.69
CA GLU A 53 -7.99 -8.14 -7.54
C GLU A 53 -8.60 -8.73 -6.27
N LEU A 54 -7.76 -9.44 -5.54
CA LEU A 54 -8.04 -9.95 -4.20
C LEU A 54 -7.27 -9.14 -3.16
N GLY A 55 -7.94 -8.77 -2.07
CA GLY A 55 -7.35 -8.00 -0.98
C GLY A 55 -7.86 -8.43 0.39
N VAL A 56 -6.98 -8.30 1.38
CA VAL A 56 -7.31 -8.46 2.80
C VAL A 56 -6.94 -7.17 3.51
N GLU A 57 -7.87 -6.65 4.30
CA GLU A 57 -7.72 -5.45 5.12
C GLU A 57 -8.01 -5.80 6.58
N ILE A 58 -7.24 -5.19 7.49
CA ILE A 58 -7.44 -5.29 8.93
C ILE A 58 -7.41 -3.90 9.55
N GLY A 59 -8.29 -3.61 10.51
CA GLY A 59 -8.33 -2.30 11.14
C GLY A 59 -9.09 -2.31 12.47
N GLN A 60 -8.94 -1.23 13.23
CA GLN A 60 -9.70 -1.02 14.46
C GLN A 60 -11.07 -0.40 14.13
N LEU A 61 -12.15 -0.95 14.70
CA LEU A 61 -13.53 -0.45 14.57
C LEU A 61 -13.67 0.96 15.16
N LYS A 62 -12.99 1.20 16.28
CA LYS A 62 -12.94 2.50 16.98
C LYS A 62 -11.54 3.07 16.83
N ALA A 63 -11.22 3.61 15.67
CA ALA A 63 -9.90 4.17 15.46
C ALA A 63 -9.68 5.43 16.33
N PRO A 64 -8.46 5.65 16.84
CA PRO A 64 -8.10 6.90 17.52
C PRO A 64 -8.10 8.14 16.61
N PHE A 65 -8.30 7.97 15.29
CA PHE A 65 -8.27 9.04 14.28
C PHE A 65 -9.68 9.47 13.88
N ASN A 66 -10.31 10.33 14.70
CA ASN A 66 -11.61 10.96 14.41
C ASN A 66 -12.81 10.00 14.26
N GLY A 67 -12.73 8.80 14.83
CA GLY A 67 -13.85 7.84 14.86
C GLY A 67 -14.14 7.14 13.52
N GLN A 68 -13.26 7.25 12.52
CA GLN A 68 -13.35 6.51 11.27
C GLN A 68 -12.48 5.26 11.28
N GLU A 69 -12.97 4.14 10.76
CA GLU A 69 -12.15 2.95 10.53
C GLU A 69 -10.90 3.29 9.70
N ARG A 70 -9.74 2.84 10.15
CA ARG A 70 -8.48 2.99 9.42
C ARG A 70 -7.96 1.60 9.01
N PRO A 71 -8.39 1.06 7.87
CA PRO A 71 -7.90 -0.24 7.39
C PRO A 71 -6.43 -0.17 7.01
N PHE A 72 -5.72 -1.27 7.24
CA PHE A 72 -4.40 -1.57 6.72
C PHE A 72 -4.48 -2.81 5.86
N SER A 73 -3.94 -2.74 4.64
CA SER A 73 -3.88 -3.89 3.75
C SER A 73 -2.89 -4.93 4.27
N LEU A 74 -3.11 -6.21 3.96
CA LEU A 74 -2.17 -7.28 4.29
C LEU A 74 -0.78 -6.98 3.73
N ASN A 75 -0.67 -6.36 2.55
CA ASN A 75 0.61 -5.94 1.99
C ASN A 75 1.38 -4.96 2.87
N GLU A 76 0.70 -4.03 3.53
CA GLU A 76 1.33 -3.12 4.49
C GLU A 76 1.86 -3.86 5.71
N VAL A 77 1.09 -4.83 6.20
CA VAL A 77 1.51 -5.75 7.27
C VAL A 77 2.77 -6.50 6.86
N LEU A 78 2.81 -7.08 5.66
CA LEU A 78 3.99 -7.81 5.18
C LEU A 78 5.22 -6.90 5.01
N ARG A 79 5.03 -5.65 4.56
CA ARG A 79 6.12 -4.67 4.44
C ARG A 79 6.71 -4.30 5.80
N LEU A 80 5.89 -4.22 6.84
CA LEU A 80 6.36 -3.98 8.22
C LEU A 80 7.33 -5.08 8.69
N HIS A 81 7.08 -6.32 8.30
CA HIS A 81 7.95 -7.46 8.61
C HIS A 81 9.16 -7.59 7.66
N LYS A 82 9.41 -6.60 6.78
CA LYS A 82 10.52 -6.56 5.81
C LYS A 82 10.63 -7.81 4.94
N LEU A 83 9.50 -8.46 4.67
CA LEU A 83 9.49 -9.63 3.78
C LEU A 83 9.76 -9.17 2.36
N LYS A 84 10.74 -9.77 1.68
CA LYS A 84 11.14 -9.41 0.30
C LYS A 84 9.97 -9.50 -0.69
N GLU A 85 8.96 -10.32 -0.40
CA GLU A 85 7.75 -10.49 -1.22
C GLU A 85 6.77 -9.30 -1.09
N ALA A 86 6.91 -8.45 -0.06
CA ALA A 86 5.96 -7.38 0.24
C ALA A 86 6.02 -6.19 -0.75
N GLY A 87 7.03 -6.16 -1.62
CA GLY A 87 7.15 -5.19 -2.72
C GLY A 87 6.63 -5.69 -4.07
N ILE A 88 6.22 -6.97 -4.18
CA ILE A 88 5.85 -7.61 -5.46
C ILE A 88 4.33 -7.88 -5.54
N HIS A 89 3.59 -7.78 -4.44
CA HIS A 89 2.15 -8.06 -4.42
C HIS A 89 1.31 -6.79 -4.59
N SER A 90 1.54 -6.04 -5.67
CA SER A 90 0.48 -5.17 -6.20
C SER A 90 -0.68 -6.08 -6.59
N ALA A 91 -1.74 -6.07 -5.78
CA ALA A 91 -3.03 -6.72 -5.98
C ALA A 91 -2.99 -8.08 -6.72
N VAL A 92 -3.15 -9.18 -5.97
CA VAL A 92 -3.15 -10.50 -6.59
C VAL A 92 -4.35 -10.62 -7.51
N GLN A 93 -4.11 -10.69 -8.82
CA GLN A 93 -5.16 -10.89 -9.81
C GLN A 93 -5.43 -12.38 -9.97
N ALA A 94 -6.67 -12.79 -9.71
CA ALA A 94 -7.09 -14.18 -9.82
C ALA A 94 -8.43 -14.26 -10.54
N SER A 95 -8.44 -14.84 -11.74
CA SER A 95 -9.63 -14.94 -12.61
C SER A 95 -10.22 -16.35 -12.71
N SER A 96 -9.60 -17.33 -12.05
CA SER A 96 -10.11 -18.71 -11.98
C SER A 96 -10.39 -19.11 -10.54
N HIS A 97 -11.32 -20.05 -10.34
CA HIS A 97 -11.64 -20.59 -9.02
C HIS A 97 -10.39 -21.11 -8.28
N GLU A 98 -9.55 -21.88 -8.97
CA GLU A 98 -8.30 -22.42 -8.40
C GLU A 98 -7.32 -21.31 -8.03
N ALA A 99 -7.17 -20.28 -8.88
CA ALA A 99 -6.31 -19.15 -8.58
C ALA A 99 -6.82 -18.40 -7.33
N VAL A 100 -8.13 -18.14 -7.24
CA VAL A 100 -8.74 -17.46 -6.08
C VAL A 100 -8.52 -18.28 -4.81
N ALA A 101 -8.78 -19.59 -4.85
CA ALA A 101 -8.57 -20.47 -3.70
C ALA A 101 -7.10 -20.45 -3.22
N ASN A 102 -6.14 -20.63 -4.13
CA ASN A 102 -4.71 -20.59 -3.80
C ASN A 102 -4.28 -19.24 -3.21
N CYS A 103 -4.84 -18.14 -3.73
CA CYS A 103 -4.55 -16.80 -3.22
C CYS A 103 -5.14 -16.60 -1.82
N LEU A 104 -6.37 -17.05 -1.58
CA LEU A 104 -7.00 -17.00 -0.27
C LEU A 104 -6.23 -17.81 0.77
N THR A 105 -5.80 -19.03 0.44
CA THR A 105 -4.95 -19.84 1.33
C THR A 105 -3.63 -19.12 1.66
N LYS A 106 -2.97 -18.52 0.66
CA LYS A 106 -1.74 -17.75 0.88
C LYS A 106 -2.00 -16.55 1.80
N MET A 107 -3.04 -15.78 1.53
CA MET A 107 -3.39 -14.59 2.32
C MET A 107 -3.81 -14.94 3.75
N ALA A 108 -4.58 -16.01 3.95
CA ALA A 108 -4.97 -16.51 5.27
C ALA A 108 -3.75 -16.94 6.08
N SER A 109 -2.83 -17.69 5.47
CA SER A 109 -1.56 -18.09 6.09
C SER A 109 -0.71 -16.87 6.48
N GLN A 110 -0.56 -15.91 5.56
CA GLN A 110 0.17 -14.67 5.79
C GLN A 110 -0.46 -13.81 6.91
N LEU A 111 -1.78 -13.63 6.92
CA LEU A 111 -2.47 -12.88 7.96
C LEU A 111 -2.34 -13.59 9.32
N SER A 112 -2.49 -14.91 9.36
CA SER A 112 -2.34 -15.69 10.60
C SER A 112 -0.91 -15.61 11.16
N GLN A 113 0.10 -15.61 10.29
CA GLN A 113 1.51 -15.59 10.68
C GLN A 113 2.02 -14.19 11.05
N TYR A 114 1.69 -13.17 10.26
CA TYR A 114 2.27 -11.82 10.41
C TYR A 114 1.27 -10.79 10.97
N GLY A 115 -0.02 -11.10 10.97
CA GLY A 115 -1.06 -10.23 11.50
C GLY A 115 -1.48 -10.54 12.94
N SER A 116 -0.84 -11.50 13.63
CA SER A 116 -1.26 -11.96 14.96
C SER A 116 -1.37 -10.84 16.00
N ASP A 117 -0.42 -9.89 15.99
CA ASP A 117 -0.43 -8.76 16.93
C ASP A 117 -1.62 -7.83 16.65
N LEU A 118 -1.94 -7.61 15.37
CA LEU A 118 -3.08 -6.77 14.95
C LEU A 118 -4.41 -7.45 15.26
N LEU A 119 -4.51 -8.76 15.04
CA LEU A 119 -5.66 -9.60 15.37
C LEU A 119 -5.92 -9.68 16.88
N SER A 120 -4.88 -9.44 17.70
CA SER A 120 -4.95 -9.40 19.16
C SER A 120 -5.11 -7.97 19.71
N ASN A 121 -5.34 -6.99 18.84
CA ASN A 121 -5.52 -5.57 19.17
C ASN A 121 -4.29 -4.92 19.85
N ASP A 122 -3.07 -5.33 19.49
CA ASP A 122 -1.87 -4.65 19.98
C ASP A 122 -1.79 -3.22 19.40
N VAL A 123 -2.03 -2.24 20.26
CA VAL A 123 -1.98 -0.81 19.95
C VAL A 123 -0.60 -0.41 19.41
N PHE A 124 0.49 -1.02 19.90
CA PHE A 124 1.83 -0.71 19.40
C PHE A 124 2.04 -1.22 17.97
N ALA A 125 1.46 -2.37 17.61
CA ALA A 125 1.50 -2.88 16.24
C ALA A 125 0.78 -1.93 15.27
N TYR A 126 -0.42 -1.47 15.62
CA TYR A 126 -1.13 -0.46 14.83
C TYR A 126 -0.37 0.86 14.72
N LYS A 127 0.27 1.32 15.82
CA LYS A 127 1.10 2.53 15.79
C LYS A 127 2.30 2.38 14.84
N ARG A 128 2.97 1.22 14.83
CA ARG A 128 4.07 0.95 13.89
C ARG A 128 3.60 1.01 12.44
N LEU A 129 2.44 0.42 12.12
CA LEU A 129 1.85 0.52 10.78
C LEU A 129 1.50 1.96 10.40
N SER A 130 0.94 2.74 11.32
CA SER A 130 0.63 4.16 11.07
C SER A 130 1.89 4.93 10.67
N VAL A 131 2.96 4.80 11.45
CA VAL A 131 4.23 5.48 11.20
C VAL A 131 4.84 5.04 9.88
N GLN A 132 4.81 3.75 9.57
CA GLN A 132 5.28 3.24 8.27
C GLN A 132 4.48 3.84 7.12
N ARG A 133 3.14 3.81 7.19
CA ARG A 133 2.27 4.38 6.15
C ARG A 133 2.54 5.86 5.93
N GLU A 134 2.67 6.64 7.01
CA GLU A 134 2.99 8.07 6.92
C GLU A 134 4.33 8.30 6.24
N LYS A 135 5.36 7.51 6.58
CA LYS A 135 6.64 7.54 5.90
C LYS A 135 6.53 7.18 4.42
N GLU A 136 5.82 6.10 4.09
CA GLU A 136 5.61 5.67 2.69
C GLU A 136 4.87 6.73 1.87
N CYS A 137 3.86 7.39 2.44
CA CYS A 137 3.15 8.49 1.79
C CYS A 137 4.08 9.68 1.52
N ASN A 138 4.88 10.11 2.50
CA ASN A 138 5.83 11.20 2.35
C ASN A 138 6.90 10.88 1.30
N ASP A 139 7.45 9.66 1.34
CA ASP A 139 8.43 9.18 0.38
C ASP A 139 7.84 9.18 -1.04
N TYR A 140 6.61 8.67 -1.20
CA TYR A 140 5.91 8.66 -2.50
C TYR A 140 5.62 10.07 -3.03
N GLU A 141 5.17 10.99 -2.17
CA GLU A 141 4.92 12.38 -2.53
C GLU A 141 6.21 13.07 -3.01
N LEU A 142 7.32 12.87 -2.28
CA LEU A 142 8.62 13.39 -2.65
C LEU A 142 9.10 12.83 -3.99
N GLN A 143 9.03 11.50 -4.18
CA GLN A 143 9.42 10.87 -5.44
C GLN A 143 8.59 11.39 -6.62
N THR A 144 7.29 11.56 -6.43
CA THR A 144 6.38 12.08 -7.48
C THR A 144 6.75 13.51 -7.85
N LYS A 145 6.97 14.38 -6.85
CA LYS A 145 7.45 15.76 -7.07
C LYS A 145 8.77 15.79 -7.81
N LEU A 146 9.75 14.97 -7.41
CA LEU A 146 11.04 14.88 -8.07
C LEU A 146 10.94 14.38 -9.51
N LEU A 147 10.06 13.42 -9.81
CA LEU A 147 9.84 12.95 -11.18
C LEU A 147 9.38 14.09 -12.10
N HIS A 148 8.43 14.91 -11.64
CA HIS A 148 7.97 16.08 -12.40
C HIS A 148 9.08 17.12 -12.57
N ILE A 149 9.78 17.49 -11.49
CA ILE A 149 10.91 18.43 -11.53
C ILE A 149 11.97 17.96 -12.53
N ARG A 150 12.32 16.67 -12.52
CA ARG A 150 13.32 16.08 -13.43
C ARG A 150 12.87 16.13 -14.88
N SER A 151 11.62 15.76 -15.16
CA SER A 151 11.04 15.81 -16.50
C SER A 151 11.08 17.23 -17.07
N ASP A 152 10.63 18.20 -16.29
CA ASP A 152 10.54 19.60 -16.72
C ASP A 152 11.92 20.24 -16.86
N ALA A 153 12.83 19.97 -15.92
CA ALA A 153 14.20 20.47 -15.98
C ALA A 153 14.97 19.86 -17.15
N GLN A 154 14.71 18.60 -17.50
CA GLN A 154 15.30 17.97 -18.68
C GLN A 154 14.80 18.62 -19.97
N THR A 155 13.52 19.02 -20.02
CA THR A 155 12.95 19.76 -21.15
C THR A 155 13.56 21.17 -21.25
N ALA A 156 13.63 21.90 -20.14
CA ALA A 156 14.27 23.21 -20.06
C ALA A 156 15.76 23.15 -20.47
N TRP A 157 16.48 22.14 -20.01
CA TRP A 157 17.88 21.91 -20.37
C TRP A 157 18.07 21.71 -21.89
N LYS A 158 17.22 20.89 -22.52
CA LYS A 158 17.23 20.69 -23.99
C LYS A 158 16.99 22.00 -24.75
N ASN A 159 16.10 22.84 -24.23
CA ASN A 159 15.79 24.15 -24.80
C ASN A 159 16.79 25.24 -24.42
N LYS A 160 17.83 24.91 -23.65
CA LYS A 160 18.81 25.86 -23.08
C LYS A 160 18.19 26.96 -22.22
N ASP A 161 17.00 26.71 -21.65
CA ASP A 161 16.38 27.60 -20.69
C ASP A 161 17.00 27.38 -19.30
N TYR A 162 18.18 27.98 -19.13
CA TYR A 162 18.94 27.85 -17.89
C TYR A 162 18.24 28.50 -16.69
N LYS A 163 17.35 29.48 -16.90
CA LYS A 163 16.61 30.12 -15.81
C LYS A 163 15.61 29.14 -15.22
N GLN A 164 14.88 28.47 -16.10
CA GLN A 164 13.92 27.45 -15.69
C GLN A 164 14.61 26.24 -15.06
N VAL A 165 15.79 25.82 -15.54
CA VAL A 165 16.57 24.74 -14.90
C VAL A 165 16.91 25.10 -13.45
N ILE A 166 17.37 26.33 -13.17
CA ILE A 166 17.67 26.76 -11.80
C ILE A 166 16.39 26.79 -10.96
N ALA A 167 15.32 27.41 -11.47
CA ALA A 167 14.06 27.54 -10.75
C ALA A 167 13.46 26.19 -10.33
N LEU A 168 13.65 25.14 -11.14
CA LEU A 168 13.17 23.79 -10.86
C LEU A 168 14.09 22.99 -9.93
N PHE A 169 15.41 23.10 -10.10
CA PHE A 169 16.38 22.30 -9.33
C PHE A 169 16.79 22.90 -7.98
N GLU A 170 16.80 24.23 -7.82
CA GLU A 170 17.23 24.86 -6.57
C GLU A 170 16.38 24.45 -5.35
N PRO A 171 15.03 24.40 -5.41
CA PRO A 171 14.22 23.99 -4.28
C PRO A 171 14.38 22.52 -3.88
N ALA A 172 14.89 21.68 -4.78
CA ALA A 172 15.05 20.24 -4.59
C ALA A 172 16.53 19.81 -4.48
N LYS A 173 17.44 20.77 -4.24
CA LYS A 173 18.89 20.59 -4.34
C LYS A 173 19.44 19.42 -3.53
N ASP A 174 18.93 19.22 -2.32
CA ASP A 174 19.40 18.17 -1.40
C ASP A 174 19.04 16.75 -1.87
N GLU A 175 18.10 16.63 -2.82
CA GLU A 175 17.58 15.37 -3.37
C GLU A 175 18.06 15.10 -4.81
N LEU A 176 18.91 15.98 -5.35
CA LEU A 176 19.45 15.86 -6.70
C LEU A 176 20.59 14.84 -6.74
N SER A 177 20.65 14.09 -7.84
CA SER A 177 21.83 13.29 -8.18
C SER A 177 23.02 14.18 -8.56
N ASP A 178 24.23 13.62 -8.50
CA ASP A 178 25.46 14.32 -8.92
C ASP A 178 25.39 14.88 -10.34
N ALA A 179 24.71 14.17 -11.25
CA ALA A 179 24.54 14.62 -12.63
C ALA A 179 23.60 15.84 -12.73
N GLU A 180 22.55 15.87 -11.92
CA GLU A 180 21.59 16.98 -11.85
C GLU A 180 22.21 18.20 -11.18
N LEU A 181 22.97 18.01 -10.09
CA LEU A 181 23.77 19.07 -9.45
C LEU A 181 24.76 19.71 -10.42
N LYS A 182 25.43 18.92 -11.26
CA LYS A 182 26.31 19.45 -12.32
C LYS A 182 25.57 20.31 -13.33
N LYS A 183 24.35 19.92 -13.74
CA LYS A 183 23.50 20.72 -14.64
C LYS A 183 23.07 22.03 -13.97
N LEU A 184 22.66 21.99 -12.70
CA LEU A 184 22.31 23.18 -11.91
C LEU A 184 23.48 24.16 -11.85
N ASN A 185 24.66 23.68 -11.44
CA ASN A 185 25.87 24.49 -11.34
C ASN A 185 26.27 25.11 -12.70
N TYR A 186 26.10 24.37 -13.80
CA TYR A 186 26.33 24.89 -15.15
C TYR A 186 25.35 26.00 -15.51
N ALA A 187 24.05 25.79 -15.26
CA ALA A 187 23.01 26.76 -15.54
C ALA A 187 23.22 28.07 -14.75
N GLN A 188 23.56 27.97 -13.46
CA GLN A 188 23.91 29.11 -12.60
C GLN A 188 25.10 29.91 -13.16
N LYS A 189 26.18 29.23 -13.57
CA LYS A 189 27.33 29.89 -14.20
C LYS A 189 26.94 30.60 -15.50
N LYS A 190 26.09 30.00 -16.34
CA LYS A 190 25.67 30.61 -17.61
C LYS A 190 24.87 31.89 -17.44
N ILE A 191 24.03 31.98 -16.41
CA ILE A 191 23.25 33.19 -16.11
C ILE A 191 24.11 34.24 -15.41
N GLY A 192 25.01 33.85 -14.51
CA GLY A 192 25.92 34.78 -13.83
C GLY A 192 27.08 35.33 -14.69
N THR A 193 27.20 34.89 -15.96
CA THR A 193 28.24 35.36 -16.91
C THR A 193 27.63 36.16 -18.08
N GLN A 194 26.40 36.68 -17.92
CA GLN A 194 25.78 37.62 -18.86
C GLN A 194 25.81 39.04 -18.31
#